data_AF-A0A7Y3MTS1-F1
#
_entry.id   AF-A0A7Y3MTS1-F1
#
_cell.length_a   1.000
_cell.length_b   1.000
_cell.length_c   1.000
_cell.angle_alpha   90.00
_cell.angle_beta   90.00
_cell.angle_gamma   90.00
#
_symmetry.space_group_name_H-M   'P 1'
#
loop_
_entity.id
_entity.type
_entity.pdbx_description
1 polymer ?
#
loop_
_entity_poly.entity_id
_entity_poly.type
_entity_poly.pdbx_seq_one_letter_code
_entity_poly.pdbx_strand_id
1 'polypeptide(L)'
;MRTRTPMRFRGRMILIGGLLAGLCVSLSVGQGMIIPPVSVGDAFIAEFLRRDLHTIEEHLDLDDDQAIIAEALFNDYESAFQEGAAAAREKLAEFQPPARNDAAFEAARERMRNETRSLLEQARKESQRARSADQRRRIMQKYQDQIRALRDELRRDRALGTPGAEYIEVMRRKSIALEAWERERAQLGNSFRLNMQAILSEDQQALWPALERRFRREKTLHRGRLSMESLNLFVVAVNVEVDPTLQPVLDDLLAEYDLRLDNALKMRNDYEGTARAEQRTAAGSDNVTPIRASARRMMNLRVAVRNINQEYATLIESVLPPEIARRFRHEVNQRAFPGIEQPTSAQRAINAAKRLDDITDEALIAIDRIEEEFRQQLALRNEELRALLLRHEPDRERVRFEHAAGIRDESGQTRDDPITQGFRDRHEFGGRYVEQLRSVLTPQQFATLPGVGRPAIKSKSRRQTTKPSGASKADLMGQFDKNGDGRLDERERDALRAHIIAEQRKGGG
;
A
#
# COMPACT_ATOMS: atom_id res chain seq x y z
N MET A 1 -17.43 -37.60 -18.26
CA MET A 1 -18.08 -37.75 -16.94
C MET A 1 -17.04 -38.12 -15.88
N ARG A 2 -16.51 -37.13 -15.17
CA ARG A 2 -15.75 -37.30 -13.93
C ARG A 2 -16.14 -36.14 -13.01
N THR A 3 -16.93 -36.44 -11.99
CA THR A 3 -17.50 -35.48 -11.05
C THR A 3 -16.42 -35.02 -10.06
N ARG A 4 -16.04 -33.75 -10.10
CA ARG A 4 -15.19 -33.10 -9.09
C ARG A 4 -16.07 -32.44 -8.04
N THR A 5 -16.05 -32.98 -6.83
CA THR A 5 -16.59 -32.41 -5.60
C THR A 5 -15.62 -31.35 -5.05
N PRO A 6 -16.07 -30.15 -4.65
CA PRO A 6 -15.22 -29.22 -3.92
C PRO A 6 -15.26 -29.49 -2.39
N MET A 7 -14.09 -29.72 -1.82
CA MET A 7 -13.84 -29.81 -0.38
C MET A 7 -14.13 -28.46 0.32
N ARG A 8 -14.90 -28.50 1.41
CA ARG A 8 -15.09 -27.37 2.34
C ARG A 8 -13.93 -27.32 3.34
N PHE A 9 -13.05 -26.33 3.19
CA PHE A 9 -12.06 -25.96 4.21
C PHE A 9 -12.70 -25.08 5.29
N ARG A 10 -12.81 -25.58 6.52
CA ARG A 10 -13.16 -24.82 7.73
C ARG A 10 -11.87 -24.35 8.41
N GLY A 11 -11.43 -23.13 8.13
CA GLY A 11 -10.33 -22.46 8.85
C GLY A 11 -10.87 -21.44 9.85
N ARG A 12 -10.78 -21.77 11.15
CA ARG A 12 -10.95 -20.80 12.26
C ARG A 12 -9.70 -19.92 12.31
N MET A 13 -9.81 -18.63 11.96
CA MET A 13 -8.73 -17.66 12.16
C MET A 13 -9.07 -16.74 13.33
N ILE A 14 -8.27 -16.88 14.39
CA ILE A 14 -8.31 -16.05 15.60
C ILE A 14 -7.72 -14.68 15.25
N LEU A 15 -8.54 -13.63 15.40
CA LEU A 15 -8.16 -12.24 15.19
C LEU A 15 -7.82 -11.61 16.55
N ILE A 16 -6.55 -11.25 16.74
CA ILE A 16 -6.11 -10.43 17.88
C ILE A 16 -5.71 -9.04 17.35
N GLY A 17 -6.40 -8.02 17.85
CA GLY A 17 -5.78 -6.75 18.21
C GLY A 17 -5.78 -5.63 17.17
N GLY A 18 -6.88 -4.90 17.08
CA GLY A 18 -6.91 -3.55 16.53
C GLY A 18 -6.65 -2.45 17.57
N LEU A 19 -6.25 -1.28 17.04
CA LEU A 19 -6.37 0.07 17.61
C LEU A 19 -5.35 0.57 18.65
N LEU A 20 -4.21 1.02 18.10
CA LEU A 20 -3.49 2.23 18.52
C LEU A 20 -3.29 3.16 17.30
N ALA A 21 -4.37 3.47 16.57
CA ALA A 21 -4.29 4.11 15.24
C ALA A 21 -4.84 5.55 15.18
N GLY A 22 -4.84 6.28 16.30
CA GLY A 22 -5.36 7.66 16.35
C GLY A 22 -4.30 8.76 16.52
N LEU A 23 -3.04 8.42 16.80
CA LEU A 23 -1.97 9.41 16.98
C LEU A 23 -0.55 8.84 16.78
N CYS A 24 -0.43 7.83 15.90
CA CYS A 24 0.87 7.51 15.30
C CYS A 24 1.06 8.43 14.10
N VAL A 25 1.42 9.69 14.35
CA VAL A 25 2.41 10.32 13.46
C VAL A 25 3.61 9.40 13.56
N SER A 26 3.86 8.64 12.52
CA SER A 26 5.05 7.81 12.42
C SER A 26 6.26 8.66 12.81
N LEU A 27 6.93 8.27 13.89
CA LEU A 27 8.28 8.70 14.24
C LEU A 27 9.31 8.15 13.23
N SER A 28 8.93 8.00 11.97
CA SER A 28 9.83 7.98 10.84
C SER A 28 10.39 9.39 10.72
N VAL A 29 11.45 9.65 11.48
CA VAL A 29 12.37 10.76 11.22
C VAL A 29 12.62 10.78 9.71
N GLY A 30 12.39 11.94 9.10
CA GLY A 30 12.57 12.12 7.67
C GLY A 30 13.97 11.70 7.25
N GLN A 31 14.07 10.52 6.64
CA GLN A 31 14.74 10.47 5.38
C GLN A 31 13.90 11.34 4.46
N GLY A 32 14.49 12.40 3.91
CA GLY A 32 14.03 12.88 2.61
C GLY A 32 14.22 11.74 1.62
N MET A 33 13.34 10.75 1.68
CA MET A 33 13.13 9.85 0.57
C MET A 33 12.50 10.74 -0.48
N ILE A 34 13.37 11.27 -1.35
CA ILE A 34 13.18 11.20 -2.79
C ILE A 34 12.20 10.05 -3.03
N ILE A 35 11.05 10.35 -3.63
CA ILE A 35 10.00 9.41 -4.07
C ILE A 35 10.58 8.01 -4.12
N PRO A 36 10.06 7.02 -3.35
CA PRO A 36 10.63 5.68 -3.45
C PRO A 36 10.65 5.39 -4.95
N PRO A 37 11.83 5.10 -5.52
CA PRO A 37 11.94 4.96 -6.97
C PRO A 37 11.00 3.79 -7.39
N VAL A 38 11.17 3.23 -8.58
CA VAL A 38 11.14 1.75 -8.62
C VAL A 38 11.87 1.34 -7.33
N SER A 39 11.23 0.68 -6.36
CA SER A 39 11.93 0.32 -5.13
C SER A 39 13.29 -0.20 -5.57
N VAL A 40 14.42 0.10 -4.92
CA VAL A 40 15.70 -0.49 -5.37
C VAL A 40 15.50 -1.99 -5.63
N GLY A 41 14.62 -2.64 -4.86
CA GLY A 41 14.08 -3.97 -5.12
C GLY A 41 13.47 -4.22 -6.52
N ASP A 42 12.62 -3.34 -7.04
CA ASP A 42 12.00 -3.49 -8.36
C ASP A 42 13.02 -3.40 -9.53
N ALA A 43 14.16 -2.72 -9.36
CA ALA A 43 15.25 -2.74 -10.34
C ALA A 43 15.95 -4.11 -10.38
N PHE A 44 15.79 -4.91 -9.34
CA PHE A 44 16.28 -6.29 -9.22
C PHE A 44 15.18 -7.34 -9.39
N ILE A 45 14.02 -6.95 -9.92
CA ILE A 45 13.02 -7.89 -10.44
C ILE A 45 13.33 -8.13 -11.92
N ALA A 46 13.43 -9.39 -12.33
CA ALA A 46 13.63 -9.80 -13.72
C ALA A 46 12.45 -9.37 -14.59
N GLU A 47 12.71 -9.10 -15.87
CA GLU A 47 11.65 -8.79 -16.83
C GLU A 47 10.77 -10.02 -17.06
N PHE A 48 11.37 -11.20 -17.18
CA PHE A 48 10.68 -12.48 -17.29
C PHE A 48 10.94 -13.34 -16.05
N LEU A 49 9.90 -13.96 -15.51
CA LEU A 49 9.96 -14.88 -14.39
C LEU A 49 9.65 -16.30 -14.86
N ARG A 50 10.03 -17.33 -14.10
CA ARG A 50 9.78 -18.73 -14.49
C ARG A 50 8.30 -19.04 -14.73
N ARG A 51 7.41 -18.40 -13.97
CA ARG A 51 5.94 -18.50 -14.17
C ARG A 51 5.49 -17.94 -15.53
N ASP A 52 6.24 -16.98 -16.07
CA ASP A 52 5.91 -16.35 -17.33
C ASP A 52 6.20 -17.33 -18.48
N LEU A 53 7.22 -18.19 -18.37
CA LEU A 53 7.51 -19.23 -19.37
C LEU A 53 6.29 -20.12 -19.64
N HIS A 54 5.59 -20.55 -18.58
CA HIS A 54 4.34 -21.30 -18.73
C HIS A 54 3.26 -20.50 -19.48
N THR A 55 3.20 -19.19 -19.26
CA THR A 55 2.28 -18.31 -20.00
C THR A 55 2.71 -18.15 -21.46
N ILE A 56 4.01 -18.13 -21.76
CA ILE A 56 4.54 -18.10 -23.13
C ILE A 56 4.16 -19.40 -23.85
N GLU A 57 4.43 -20.55 -23.23
CA GLU A 57 4.10 -21.89 -23.75
C GLU A 57 2.62 -22.00 -24.09
N GLU A 58 1.74 -21.67 -23.13
CA GLU A 58 0.29 -21.77 -23.31
C GLU A 58 -0.23 -20.77 -24.36
N HIS A 59 0.26 -19.53 -24.35
CA HIS A 59 -0.29 -18.47 -25.22
C HIS A 59 0.21 -18.55 -26.65
N LEU A 60 1.43 -19.05 -26.86
CA LEU A 60 2.02 -19.23 -28.19
C LEU A 60 1.83 -20.65 -28.72
N ASP A 61 1.20 -21.55 -27.96
CA ASP A 61 1.01 -22.96 -28.34
C ASP A 61 2.33 -23.59 -28.82
N LEU A 62 3.36 -23.52 -27.96
CA LEU A 62 4.67 -24.06 -28.28
C LEU A 62 4.60 -25.59 -28.36
N ASP A 63 5.20 -26.17 -29.40
CA ASP A 63 5.37 -27.62 -29.48
C ASP A 63 6.44 -28.12 -28.49
N ASP A 64 6.56 -29.44 -28.33
CA ASP A 64 7.48 -30.06 -27.36
C ASP A 64 8.95 -29.65 -27.62
N ASP A 65 9.37 -29.52 -28.87
CA ASP A 65 10.75 -29.16 -29.23
C ASP A 65 11.00 -27.66 -28.94
N GLN A 66 10.06 -26.80 -29.30
CA GLN A 66 10.08 -25.37 -29.00
C GLN A 66 10.06 -25.12 -27.49
N ALA A 67 9.27 -25.87 -26.73
CA ALA A 67 9.20 -25.75 -25.27
C ALA A 67 10.55 -26.09 -24.61
N ILE A 68 11.23 -27.14 -25.08
CA ILE A 68 12.59 -27.49 -24.61
C ILE A 68 13.59 -26.35 -24.91
N ILE A 69 13.55 -25.79 -26.11
CA ILE A 69 14.44 -24.66 -26.48
C ILE A 69 14.09 -23.41 -25.66
N ALA A 70 12.81 -23.11 -25.47
CA ALA A 70 12.33 -21.98 -24.67
C ALA A 70 12.80 -22.09 -23.21
N GLU A 71 12.75 -23.29 -22.63
CA GLU A 71 13.27 -23.57 -21.30
C GLU A 71 14.80 -23.34 -21.21
N ALA A 72 15.55 -23.82 -22.20
CA ALA A 72 17.00 -23.59 -22.26
C ALA A 72 17.33 -22.08 -22.35
N LEU A 73 16.68 -21.36 -23.27
CA LEU A 73 16.81 -19.91 -23.42
C LEU A 73 16.44 -19.15 -22.13
N PHE A 74 15.41 -19.61 -21.42
CA PHE A 74 15.01 -19.02 -20.15
C PHE A 74 16.06 -19.27 -19.06
N ASN A 75 16.62 -20.47 -18.97
CA ASN A 75 17.66 -20.79 -17.98
C ASN A 75 18.92 -19.95 -18.21
N ASP A 76 19.31 -19.71 -19.47
CA ASP A 76 20.41 -18.82 -19.82
C ASP A 76 20.12 -17.37 -19.41
N TYR A 77 18.92 -16.88 -19.72
CA TYR A 77 18.46 -15.55 -19.31
C TYR A 77 18.45 -15.39 -17.78
N GLU A 78 17.90 -16.36 -17.06
CA GLU A 78 17.79 -16.34 -15.60
C GLU A 78 19.18 -16.34 -14.95
N SER A 79 20.09 -17.17 -15.45
CA SER A 79 21.48 -17.23 -14.96
C SER A 79 22.19 -15.89 -15.18
N ALA A 80 22.15 -15.35 -16.41
CA ALA A 80 22.75 -14.06 -16.73
C ALA A 80 22.16 -12.90 -15.89
N PHE A 81 20.84 -12.92 -15.68
CA PHE A 81 20.18 -11.94 -14.82
C PHE A 81 20.63 -12.06 -13.35
N GLN A 82 20.74 -13.26 -12.81
CA GLN A 82 21.17 -13.49 -11.42
C GLN A 82 22.61 -13.02 -11.21
N GLU A 83 23.51 -13.35 -12.13
CA GLU A 83 24.92 -12.92 -12.11
C GLU A 83 25.03 -11.40 -12.19
N GLY A 84 24.38 -10.77 -13.17
CA GLY A 84 24.38 -9.32 -13.32
C GLY A 84 23.76 -8.60 -12.12
N ALA A 85 22.67 -9.15 -11.57
CA ALA A 85 22.01 -8.59 -10.39
C ALA A 85 22.88 -8.71 -9.14
N ALA A 86 23.64 -9.80 -8.98
CA ALA A 86 24.59 -9.97 -7.88
C ALA A 86 25.72 -8.94 -7.99
N ALA A 87 26.33 -8.81 -9.18
CA ALA A 87 27.40 -7.83 -9.44
C ALA A 87 26.92 -6.38 -9.23
N ALA A 88 25.70 -6.05 -9.65
CA ALA A 88 25.13 -4.73 -9.42
C ALA A 88 24.85 -4.46 -7.93
N ARG A 89 24.39 -5.45 -7.15
CA ARG A 89 24.24 -5.31 -5.69
C ARG A 89 25.57 -5.09 -4.99
N GLU A 90 26.61 -5.82 -5.40
CA GLU A 90 27.97 -5.65 -4.87
C GLU A 90 28.49 -4.22 -5.13
N LYS A 91 28.41 -3.74 -6.37
CA LYS A 91 28.76 -2.34 -6.72
C LYS A 91 27.98 -1.31 -5.88
N LEU A 92 26.68 -1.52 -5.66
CA LEU A 92 25.88 -0.63 -4.82
C LEU A 92 26.28 -0.67 -3.34
N ALA A 93 26.76 -1.82 -2.86
CA ALA A 93 27.22 -2.01 -1.49
C ALA A 93 28.60 -1.37 -1.24
N GLU A 94 29.46 -1.27 -2.25
CA GLU A 94 30.73 -0.52 -2.19
C GLU A 94 30.50 0.96 -1.89
N PHE A 95 29.40 1.52 -2.37
CA PHE A 95 29.02 2.91 -2.12
C PHE A 95 28.36 3.03 -0.73
N GLN A 96 29.14 2.95 0.35
CA GLN A 96 28.59 3.28 1.66
C GLN A 96 28.64 4.79 1.88
N PRO A 97 27.52 5.45 2.21
CA PRO A 97 27.62 6.81 2.68
C PRO A 97 28.49 6.79 3.94
N PRO A 98 29.35 7.79 4.16
CA PRO A 98 30.09 7.89 5.41
C PRO A 98 29.10 7.75 6.56
N ALA A 99 29.47 7.01 7.61
CA ALA A 99 28.68 7.01 8.83
C ALA A 99 28.44 8.48 9.19
N ARG A 100 27.18 8.89 9.30
CA ARG A 100 26.80 10.27 9.63
C ARG A 100 27.11 10.47 11.12
N ASN A 101 28.39 10.36 11.50
CA ASN A 101 28.98 10.58 12.82
C ASN A 101 29.15 12.08 13.07
N ASP A 102 28.17 12.87 12.65
CA ASP A 102 28.13 14.27 13.00
C ASP A 102 27.50 14.32 14.38
N ALA A 103 28.32 14.45 15.43
CA ALA A 103 27.82 14.61 16.81
C ALA A 103 26.78 15.75 16.89
N ALA A 104 26.90 16.76 16.01
CA ALA A 104 25.92 17.81 15.81
C ALA A 104 24.57 17.31 15.27
N PHE A 105 24.55 16.37 14.33
CA PHE A 105 23.31 15.78 13.78
C PHE A 105 22.57 14.93 14.81
N GLU A 106 23.28 14.08 15.56
CA GLU A 106 22.65 13.29 16.62
C GLU A 106 22.20 14.17 17.79
N ALA A 107 22.98 15.18 18.18
CA ALA A 107 22.55 16.18 19.16
C ALA A 107 21.29 16.94 18.68
N ALA A 108 21.21 17.31 17.41
CA ALA A 108 20.03 17.97 16.84
C ALA A 108 18.81 17.04 16.80
N ARG A 109 18.99 15.74 16.47
CA ARG A 109 17.90 14.73 16.55
C ARG A 109 17.44 14.49 17.98
N GLU A 110 18.36 14.47 18.94
CA GLU A 110 18.04 14.30 20.35
C GLU A 110 17.26 15.50 20.87
N ARG A 111 17.69 16.73 20.56
CA ARG A 111 16.90 17.95 20.82
C ARG A 111 15.51 17.85 20.22
N MET A 112 15.39 17.48 18.94
CA MET A 112 14.09 17.28 18.27
C MET A 112 13.19 16.27 18.99
N ARG A 113 13.74 15.12 19.37
CA ARG A 113 13.00 14.07 20.09
C ARG A 113 12.49 14.59 21.43
N ASN A 114 13.34 15.29 22.18
CA ASN A 114 13.01 15.81 23.50
C ASN A 114 11.96 16.93 23.43
N GLU A 115 12.13 17.88 22.51
CA GLU A 115 11.19 18.98 22.33
C GLU A 115 9.84 18.50 21.76
N THR A 116 9.85 17.60 20.77
CA THR A 116 8.59 16.99 20.27
C THR A 116 7.87 16.23 21.37
N ARG A 117 8.60 15.46 22.19
CA ARG A 117 8.02 14.75 23.33
C ARG A 117 7.42 15.72 24.35
N SER A 118 8.11 16.81 24.64
CA SER A 118 7.61 17.87 25.53
C SER A 118 6.33 18.49 24.98
N LEU A 119 6.30 18.88 23.70
CA LEU A 119 5.12 19.43 23.04
C LEU A 119 3.93 18.45 23.06
N LEU A 120 4.16 17.17 22.78
CA LEU A 120 3.10 16.15 22.84
C LEU A 120 2.57 15.93 24.27
N GLU A 121 3.43 16.01 25.27
CA GLU A 121 3.01 15.91 26.68
C GLU A 121 2.18 17.13 27.10
N GLN A 122 2.58 18.33 26.69
CA GLN A 122 1.83 19.57 26.93
C GLN A 122 0.48 19.53 26.21
N ALA A 123 0.44 19.09 24.94
CA ALA A 123 -0.78 18.89 24.17
C ALA A 123 -1.75 17.96 24.89
N ARG A 124 -1.24 16.84 25.43
CA ARG A 124 -2.04 15.88 26.20
C ARG A 124 -2.61 16.52 27.47
N LYS A 125 -1.79 17.25 28.24
CA LYS A 125 -2.21 17.92 29.48
C LYS A 125 -3.26 19.01 29.22
N GLU A 126 -3.05 19.86 28.20
CA GLU A 126 -4.04 20.88 27.80
C GLU A 126 -5.32 20.25 27.27
N SER A 127 -5.22 19.22 26.42
CA SER A 127 -6.38 18.55 25.86
C SER A 127 -7.23 17.84 26.93
N GLN A 128 -6.62 17.37 28.03
CA GLN A 128 -7.35 16.80 29.17
C GLN A 128 -8.13 17.87 29.95
N ARG A 129 -7.68 19.13 29.92
CA ARG A 129 -8.33 20.27 30.58
C ARG A 129 -9.38 20.95 29.69
N ALA A 130 -9.48 20.54 28.42
CA ALA A 130 -10.41 21.11 27.46
C ALA A 130 -11.87 20.72 27.77
N ARG A 131 -12.74 21.74 27.82
CA ARG A 131 -14.16 21.59 28.19
C ARG A 131 -15.05 21.20 27.01
N SER A 132 -14.57 21.37 25.77
CA SER A 132 -15.32 21.04 24.55
C SER A 132 -14.47 20.32 23.51
N ALA A 133 -15.13 19.73 22.52
CA ALA A 133 -14.47 19.14 21.36
C ALA A 133 -13.72 20.18 20.52
N ASP A 134 -14.30 21.36 20.33
CA ASP A 134 -13.67 22.46 19.59
C ASP A 134 -12.42 22.98 20.28
N GLN A 135 -12.44 23.06 21.62
CA GLN A 135 -11.25 23.43 22.39
C GLN A 135 -10.13 22.41 22.22
N ARG A 136 -10.45 21.10 22.20
CA ARG A 136 -9.46 20.04 21.90
C ARG A 136 -8.91 20.16 20.49
N ARG A 137 -9.74 20.46 19.48
CA ARG A 137 -9.30 20.67 18.10
C ARG A 137 -8.31 21.83 18.00
N ARG A 138 -8.61 22.98 18.62
CA ARG A 138 -7.72 24.16 18.65
C ARG A 138 -6.40 23.86 19.35
N ILE A 139 -6.43 23.14 20.47
CA ILE A 139 -5.21 22.71 21.19
C ILE A 139 -4.37 21.81 20.28
N MET A 140 -4.97 20.80 19.65
CA MET A 140 -4.22 19.91 18.76
C MET A 140 -3.63 20.65 17.56
N GLN A 141 -4.38 21.59 16.97
CA GLN A 141 -3.88 22.42 15.87
C GLN A 141 -2.70 23.29 16.29
N LYS A 142 -2.78 23.99 17.44
CA LYS A 142 -1.68 24.76 18.02
C LYS A 142 -0.40 23.93 18.15
N TYR A 143 -0.49 22.73 18.74
CA TYR A 143 0.69 21.88 18.92
C TYR A 143 1.19 21.24 17.62
N GLN A 144 0.30 20.98 16.66
CA GLN A 144 0.71 20.59 15.30
C GLN A 144 1.54 21.70 14.64
N ASP A 145 1.11 22.96 14.76
CA ASP A 145 1.82 24.10 14.21
C ASP A 145 3.17 24.34 14.91
N GLN A 146 3.25 24.15 16.23
CA GLN A 146 4.50 24.22 16.98
C GLN A 146 5.49 23.12 16.59
N ILE A 147 5.02 21.88 16.43
CA ILE A 147 5.86 20.76 15.95
C ILE A 147 6.34 21.02 14.51
N ARG A 148 5.49 21.62 13.66
CA ARG A 148 5.88 22.04 12.30
C ARG A 148 6.97 23.12 12.35
N ALA A 149 6.77 24.18 13.13
CA ALA A 149 7.74 25.27 13.27
C ALA A 149 9.09 24.77 13.79
N LEU A 150 9.09 23.92 14.81
CA LEU A 150 10.30 23.27 15.33
C LEU A 150 11.02 22.45 14.26
N ARG A 151 10.28 21.67 13.47
CA ARG A 151 10.85 20.91 12.36
C ARG A 151 11.45 21.82 11.29
N ASP A 152 10.84 22.96 11.00
CA ASP A 152 11.31 23.90 10.00
C ASP A 152 12.50 24.74 10.48
N GLU A 153 12.57 25.07 11.78
CA GLU A 153 13.75 25.66 12.43
C GLU A 153 14.95 24.72 12.35
N LEU A 154 14.76 23.47 12.79
CA LEU A 154 15.81 22.45 12.76
C LEU A 154 16.29 22.11 11.34
N ARG A 155 15.41 22.20 10.33
CA ARG A 155 15.81 22.03 8.92
C ARG A 155 16.62 23.20 8.38
N ARG A 156 16.32 24.42 8.82
CA ARG A 156 17.11 25.62 8.48
C ARG A 156 18.50 25.54 9.13
N ASP A 157 18.60 24.88 10.27
CA ASP A 157 19.87 24.52 10.87
C ASP A 157 20.62 23.52 9.98
N ARG A 158 21.75 23.96 9.40
CA ARG A 158 22.51 23.21 8.37
C ARG A 158 22.89 21.79 8.80
N ALA A 159 22.96 21.51 10.10
CA ALA A 159 23.23 20.18 10.66
C ALA A 159 22.24 19.11 10.18
N LEU A 160 20.97 19.45 9.90
CA LEU A 160 19.94 18.49 9.48
C LEU A 160 19.54 18.61 8.00
N GLY A 161 19.74 19.78 7.37
CA GLY A 161 19.05 20.15 6.13
C GLY A 161 19.67 19.71 4.82
N THR A 162 21.01 19.64 4.71
CA THR A 162 21.68 19.28 3.45
C THR A 162 22.61 18.10 3.69
N PRO A 163 22.49 16.99 2.94
CA PRO A 163 23.51 15.96 2.99
C PRO A 163 24.87 16.57 2.62
N GLY A 164 25.94 16.23 3.35
CA GLY A 164 27.28 16.72 3.03
C GLY A 164 27.68 16.35 1.59
N ALA A 165 28.61 17.11 1.00
CA ALA A 165 29.05 16.90 -0.38
C ALA A 165 29.45 15.44 -0.67
N GLU A 166 30.08 14.77 0.29
CA GLU A 166 30.45 13.36 0.21
C GLU A 166 29.23 12.42 0.13
N TYR A 167 28.17 12.68 0.88
CA TYR A 167 26.92 11.90 0.78
C TYR A 167 26.26 12.10 -0.59
N ILE A 168 26.21 13.34 -1.07
CA ILE A 168 25.66 13.66 -2.40
C ILE A 168 26.43 12.89 -3.48
N GLU A 169 27.76 12.87 -3.39
CA GLU A 169 28.62 12.14 -4.32
C GLU A 169 28.41 10.62 -4.24
N VAL A 170 28.29 10.04 -3.05
CA VAL A 170 27.96 8.61 -2.90
C VAL A 170 26.60 8.28 -3.53
N MET A 171 25.59 9.10 -3.30
CA MET A 171 24.26 8.91 -3.91
C MET A 171 24.30 9.06 -5.43
N ARG A 172 25.11 9.99 -5.96
CA ARG A 172 25.34 10.15 -7.40
C ARG A 172 25.97 8.89 -7.99
N ARG A 173 27.03 8.35 -7.38
CA ARG A 173 27.68 7.10 -7.80
C ARG A 173 26.73 5.91 -7.78
N LYS A 174 25.89 5.78 -6.72
CA LYS A 174 24.82 4.79 -6.66
C LYS A 174 23.83 4.91 -7.81
N SER A 175 23.39 6.13 -8.11
CA SER A 175 22.45 6.38 -9.22
C SER A 175 23.03 5.93 -10.56
N ILE A 176 24.29 6.26 -10.84
CA ILE A 176 24.97 5.88 -12.08
C ILE A 176 25.10 4.35 -12.19
N ALA A 177 25.50 3.68 -11.11
CA ALA A 177 25.60 2.22 -11.11
C ALA A 177 24.23 1.54 -11.28
N LEU A 178 23.19 2.09 -10.66
CA LEU A 178 21.82 1.61 -10.84
C LEU A 178 21.34 1.80 -12.29
N GLU A 179 21.60 2.95 -12.91
CA GLU A 179 21.26 3.22 -14.31
C GLU A 179 22.03 2.30 -15.29
N ALA A 180 23.30 1.98 -14.98
CA ALA A 180 24.06 1.00 -15.75
C ALA A 180 23.40 -0.38 -15.67
N TRP A 181 23.04 -0.82 -14.46
CA TRP A 181 22.33 -2.08 -14.25
C TRP A 181 20.95 -2.11 -14.94
N GLU A 182 20.17 -1.04 -14.86
CA GLU A 182 18.86 -0.96 -15.52
C GLU A 182 18.98 -1.13 -17.05
N ARG A 183 20.04 -0.58 -17.65
CA ARG A 183 20.33 -0.77 -19.09
C ARG A 183 20.73 -2.20 -19.42
N GLU A 184 21.60 -2.81 -18.62
CA GLU A 184 22.02 -4.20 -18.78
C GLU A 184 20.82 -5.16 -18.63
N ARG A 185 20.00 -4.97 -17.59
CA ARG A 185 18.75 -5.71 -17.41
C ARG A 185 17.82 -5.61 -18.62
N ALA A 186 17.64 -4.40 -19.17
CA ALA A 186 16.81 -4.19 -20.35
C ALA A 186 17.38 -4.90 -21.59
N GLN A 187 18.72 -4.95 -21.73
CA GLN A 187 19.38 -5.71 -22.79
C GLN A 187 19.16 -7.22 -22.63
N LEU A 188 19.32 -7.76 -21.43
CA LEU A 188 19.05 -9.18 -21.16
C LEU A 188 17.61 -9.56 -21.52
N GLY A 189 16.63 -8.76 -21.10
CA GLY A 189 15.22 -8.97 -21.44
C GLY A 189 14.96 -8.90 -22.95
N ASN A 190 15.58 -7.95 -23.64
CA ASN A 190 15.48 -7.83 -25.09
C ASN A 190 16.13 -9.01 -25.83
N SER A 191 17.30 -9.48 -25.38
CA SER A 191 17.97 -10.65 -25.97
C SER A 191 17.13 -11.91 -25.80
N PHE A 192 16.59 -12.15 -24.59
CA PHE A 192 15.67 -13.27 -24.37
C PHE A 192 14.46 -13.18 -25.31
N ARG A 193 13.83 -12.01 -25.43
CA ARG A 193 12.70 -11.77 -26.35
C ARG A 193 13.05 -12.11 -27.80
N LEU A 194 14.17 -11.60 -28.31
CA LEU A 194 14.57 -11.82 -29.70
C LEU A 194 14.90 -13.30 -29.96
N ASN A 195 15.57 -13.97 -29.02
CA ASN A 195 15.87 -15.39 -29.12
C ASN A 195 14.60 -16.24 -29.08
N MET A 196 13.64 -15.88 -28.23
CA MET A 196 12.32 -16.51 -28.20
C MET A 196 11.61 -16.33 -29.55
N GLN A 197 11.54 -15.11 -30.09
CA GLN A 197 10.89 -14.86 -31.39
C GLN A 197 11.55 -15.62 -32.55
N ALA A 198 12.86 -15.87 -32.49
CA ALA A 198 13.59 -16.58 -33.53
C ALA A 198 13.21 -18.06 -33.66
N ILE A 199 12.66 -18.68 -32.61
CA ILE A 199 12.22 -20.09 -32.62
C ILE A 199 10.74 -20.26 -32.96
N LEU A 200 9.99 -19.15 -33.09
CA LEU A 200 8.56 -19.16 -33.38
C LEU A 200 8.28 -19.22 -34.88
N SER A 201 7.22 -19.94 -35.26
CA SER A 201 6.63 -19.87 -36.59
C SER A 201 5.96 -18.50 -36.85
N GLU A 202 5.63 -18.19 -38.11
CA GLU A 202 4.97 -16.93 -38.47
C GLU A 202 3.63 -16.73 -37.73
N ASP A 203 2.83 -17.79 -37.61
CA ASP A 203 1.55 -17.76 -36.90
C ASP A 203 1.74 -17.48 -35.40
N GLN A 204 2.74 -18.11 -34.77
CA GLN A 204 3.07 -17.86 -33.36
C GLN A 204 3.65 -16.46 -33.14
N GLN A 205 4.46 -15.95 -34.07
CA GLN A 205 4.95 -14.57 -34.03
C GLN A 205 3.80 -13.56 -34.08
N ALA A 206 2.72 -13.86 -34.80
CA ALA A 206 1.53 -13.00 -34.84
C ALA A 206 0.79 -12.91 -33.49
N LEU A 207 0.98 -13.89 -32.59
CA LEU A 207 0.43 -13.89 -31.23
C LEU A 207 1.29 -13.08 -30.24
N TRP A 208 2.56 -12.82 -30.57
CA TRP A 208 3.50 -12.13 -29.68
C TRP A 208 3.01 -10.76 -29.19
N PRO A 209 2.42 -9.88 -30.02
CA PRO A 209 1.90 -8.61 -29.54
C PRO A 209 0.83 -8.76 -28.45
N ALA A 210 -0.03 -9.77 -28.51
CA ALA A 210 -1.05 -10.01 -27.49
C ALA A 210 -0.42 -10.46 -26.16
N LEU A 211 0.59 -11.32 -26.23
CA LEU A 211 1.39 -11.74 -25.08
C LEU A 211 2.08 -10.56 -24.39
N GLU A 212 2.69 -9.65 -25.16
CA GLU A 212 3.33 -8.45 -24.60
C GLU A 212 2.34 -7.54 -23.87
N ARG A 213 1.13 -7.35 -24.43
CA ARG A 213 0.07 -6.58 -23.76
C ARG A 213 -0.33 -7.23 -22.44
N ARG A 214 -0.52 -8.55 -22.42
CA ARG A 214 -0.79 -9.32 -21.21
C ARG A 214 0.30 -9.13 -20.16
N PHE A 215 1.57 -9.31 -20.53
CA PHE A 215 2.68 -9.10 -19.59
C PHE A 215 2.77 -7.67 -19.08
N ARG A 216 2.61 -6.66 -19.94
CA ARG A 216 2.61 -5.25 -19.53
C ARG A 216 1.49 -4.98 -18.54
N ARG A 217 0.27 -5.48 -18.81
CA ARG A 217 -0.88 -5.38 -17.92
C ARG A 217 -0.58 -6.04 -16.56
N GLU A 218 -0.18 -7.31 -16.53
CA GLU A 218 0.09 -8.03 -15.28
C GLU A 218 1.22 -7.40 -14.45
N LYS A 219 2.31 -7.00 -15.11
CA LYS A 219 3.54 -6.52 -14.45
C LYS A 219 3.53 -5.04 -14.09
N THR A 220 2.67 -4.23 -14.70
CA THR A 220 2.75 -2.77 -14.49
C THR A 220 1.43 -2.11 -14.09
N LEU A 221 0.28 -2.73 -14.34
CA LEU A 221 -1.01 -2.14 -13.97
C LEU A 221 -1.11 -1.88 -12.45
N HIS A 222 -0.60 -2.79 -11.62
CA HIS A 222 -0.59 -2.67 -10.16
C HIS A 222 0.22 -1.47 -9.61
N ARG A 223 1.05 -0.82 -10.46
CA ARG A 223 1.78 0.41 -10.11
C ARG A 223 0.88 1.65 -10.09
N GLY A 224 -0.42 1.49 -10.29
CA GLY A 224 -1.38 2.56 -10.19
C GLY A 224 -1.41 3.20 -8.80
N ARG A 225 -1.61 4.51 -8.78
CA ARG A 225 -1.68 5.35 -7.58
C ARG A 225 -3.05 5.99 -7.42
N LEU A 226 -3.86 5.98 -8.47
CA LEU A 226 -5.23 6.48 -8.46
C LEU A 226 -6.23 5.32 -8.32
N SER A 227 -7.37 5.61 -7.72
CA SER A 227 -8.57 4.78 -7.75
C SER A 227 -8.91 4.47 -9.21
N MET A 228 -9.37 3.24 -9.49
CA MET A 228 -9.59 2.70 -10.85
C MET A 228 -8.34 2.53 -11.74
N GLU A 229 -7.17 3.10 -11.43
CA GLU A 229 -5.97 2.96 -12.30
C GLU A 229 -5.44 1.52 -12.34
N SER A 230 -5.44 0.82 -11.20
CA SER A 230 -4.92 -0.56 -11.08
C SER A 230 -5.95 -1.65 -11.39
N LEU A 231 -7.12 -1.28 -11.93
CA LEU A 231 -8.23 -2.21 -12.19
C LEU A 231 -7.95 -3.06 -13.43
N ASN A 232 -7.98 -4.39 -13.29
CA ASN A 232 -7.85 -5.33 -14.40
C ASN A 232 -9.23 -5.94 -14.72
N LEU A 233 -9.86 -5.48 -15.80
CA LEU A 233 -11.21 -5.91 -16.16
C LEU A 233 -11.30 -7.38 -16.60
N PHE A 234 -10.20 -7.98 -17.09
CA PHE A 234 -10.17 -9.43 -17.37
C PHE A 234 -10.44 -10.26 -16.12
N VAL A 235 -9.84 -9.87 -14.99
CA VAL A 235 -10.03 -10.58 -13.71
C VAL A 235 -11.45 -10.38 -13.18
N VAL A 236 -12.02 -9.19 -13.39
CA VAL A 236 -13.41 -8.92 -12.97
C VAL A 236 -14.40 -9.70 -13.83
N ALA A 237 -14.19 -9.73 -15.15
CA ALA A 237 -15.04 -10.44 -16.10
C ALA A 237 -15.08 -11.95 -15.81
N VAL A 238 -13.93 -12.57 -15.53
CA VAL A 238 -13.87 -14.00 -15.16
C VAL A 238 -14.64 -14.30 -13.87
N ASN A 239 -14.65 -13.37 -12.90
CA ASN A 239 -15.30 -13.57 -11.60
C ASN A 239 -16.84 -13.54 -11.65
N VAL A 240 -17.46 -12.98 -12.69
CA VAL A 240 -18.93 -12.76 -12.71
C VAL A 240 -19.71 -13.80 -13.48
N GLU A 241 -19.07 -14.85 -13.99
CA GLU A 241 -19.66 -16.00 -14.70
C GLU A 241 -20.71 -15.57 -15.73
N VAL A 242 -20.24 -15.21 -16.93
CA VAL A 242 -21.08 -14.72 -18.03
C VAL A 242 -21.63 -15.89 -18.85
N ASP A 243 -22.85 -15.74 -19.35
CA ASP A 243 -23.48 -16.72 -20.24
C ASP A 243 -22.63 -16.90 -21.52
N PRO A 244 -22.39 -18.14 -22.01
CA PRO A 244 -21.60 -18.38 -23.21
C PRO A 244 -22.08 -17.63 -24.46
N THR A 245 -23.36 -17.29 -24.55
CA THR A 245 -23.94 -16.52 -25.67
C THR A 245 -23.49 -15.07 -25.70
N LEU A 246 -23.14 -14.49 -24.56
CA LEU A 246 -22.62 -13.12 -24.44
C LEU A 246 -21.09 -13.06 -24.47
N GLN A 247 -20.43 -14.22 -24.42
CA GLN A 247 -18.98 -14.31 -24.38
C GLN A 247 -18.30 -13.63 -25.59
N PRO A 248 -18.77 -13.79 -26.85
CA PRO A 248 -18.14 -13.12 -27.99
C PRO A 248 -18.19 -11.59 -27.88
N VAL A 249 -19.33 -11.03 -27.42
CA VAL A 249 -19.49 -9.59 -27.22
C VAL A 249 -18.55 -9.07 -26.14
N LEU A 250 -18.39 -9.84 -25.06
CA LEU A 250 -17.46 -9.50 -23.99
C LEU A 250 -16.00 -9.61 -24.42
N ASP A 251 -15.66 -10.62 -25.21
CA ASP A 251 -14.31 -10.82 -25.75
C ASP A 251 -13.91 -9.67 -26.67
N ASP A 252 -14.82 -9.20 -27.54
CA ASP A 252 -14.59 -8.04 -28.41
C ASP A 252 -14.32 -6.76 -27.58
N LEU A 253 -15.13 -6.51 -26.54
CA LEU A 253 -14.92 -5.38 -25.64
C LEU A 253 -13.59 -5.48 -24.87
N LEU A 254 -13.23 -6.67 -24.40
CA LEU A 254 -11.98 -6.91 -23.68
C LEU A 254 -10.76 -6.81 -24.60
N ALA A 255 -10.88 -7.19 -25.87
CA ALA A 255 -9.82 -7.04 -26.87
C ALA A 255 -9.55 -5.55 -27.17
N GLU A 256 -10.60 -4.74 -27.36
CA GLU A 256 -10.45 -3.30 -27.57
C GLU A 256 -9.92 -2.60 -26.31
N TYR A 257 -10.44 -2.98 -25.14
CA TYR A 257 -9.93 -2.53 -23.84
C TYR A 257 -8.43 -2.79 -23.72
N ASP A 258 -7.97 -3.99 -24.06
CA ASP A 258 -6.56 -4.37 -23.94
C ASP A 258 -5.67 -3.50 -24.83
N LEU A 259 -6.06 -3.27 -26.07
CA LEU A 259 -5.31 -2.40 -27.00
C LEU A 259 -5.20 -0.96 -26.48
N ARG A 260 -6.31 -0.39 -26.00
CA ARG A 260 -6.32 0.99 -25.49
C ARG A 260 -5.55 1.11 -24.18
N LEU A 261 -5.77 0.18 -23.26
CA LEU A 261 -5.05 0.12 -21.99
C LEU A 261 -3.55 0.00 -22.23
N ASP A 262 -3.15 -0.88 -23.16
CA ASP A 262 -1.75 -1.11 -23.49
C ASP A 262 -1.03 0.17 -23.92
N ASN A 263 -1.64 0.91 -24.84
CA ASN A 263 -1.09 2.18 -25.31
C ASN A 263 -0.93 3.20 -24.16
N ALA A 264 -1.93 3.30 -23.28
CA ALA A 264 -1.83 4.19 -22.12
C ALA A 264 -0.78 3.73 -21.10
N LEU A 265 -0.65 2.41 -20.89
CA LEU A 265 0.37 1.83 -20.02
C LEU A 265 1.78 2.07 -20.57
N LYS A 266 2.01 1.90 -21.88
CA LYS A 266 3.28 2.25 -22.55
C LYS A 266 3.66 3.70 -22.25
N MET A 267 2.77 4.64 -22.58
CA MET A 267 3.03 6.07 -22.38
C MET A 267 3.33 6.41 -20.91
N ARG A 268 2.58 5.81 -19.96
CA ARG A 268 2.81 5.99 -18.52
C ARG A 268 4.16 5.42 -18.09
N ASN A 269 4.46 4.17 -18.49
CA ASN A 269 5.65 3.46 -18.07
C ASN A 269 6.93 4.11 -18.63
N ASP A 270 6.91 4.53 -19.89
CA ASP A 270 8.04 5.22 -20.55
C ASP A 270 8.32 6.56 -19.87
N TYR A 271 7.26 7.31 -19.55
CA TYR A 271 7.42 8.58 -18.84
C TYR A 271 7.83 8.39 -17.39
N GLU A 272 7.52 7.26 -16.74
CA GLU A 272 7.97 6.98 -15.38
C GLU A 272 9.49 6.91 -15.28
N GLY A 273 10.17 6.33 -16.28
CA GLY A 273 11.63 6.38 -16.39
C GLY A 273 12.15 7.80 -16.60
N THR A 274 11.53 8.55 -17.51
CA THR A 274 11.92 9.93 -17.85
C THR A 274 11.75 10.89 -16.67
N ALA A 275 10.59 10.86 -16.00
CA ALA A 275 10.28 11.70 -14.87
C ALA A 275 11.28 11.50 -13.72
N ARG A 276 11.76 10.27 -13.50
CA ARG A 276 12.81 10.00 -12.51
C ARG A 276 14.13 10.67 -12.87
N ALA A 277 14.54 10.60 -14.13
CA ALA A 277 15.75 11.28 -14.60
C ALA A 277 15.63 12.80 -14.42
N GLU A 278 14.50 13.39 -14.85
CA GLU A 278 14.20 14.82 -14.67
C GLU A 278 14.26 15.24 -13.19
N GLN A 279 13.71 14.42 -12.29
CA GLN A 279 13.75 14.68 -10.85
C GLN A 279 15.15 14.61 -10.27
N ARG A 280 15.97 13.65 -10.69
CA ARG A 280 17.37 13.57 -10.26
C ARG A 280 18.16 14.79 -10.69
N THR A 281 17.97 15.26 -11.92
CA THR A 281 18.63 16.48 -12.42
C THR A 281 18.15 17.73 -11.68
N ALA A 282 16.86 17.80 -11.34
CA ALA A 282 16.30 18.94 -10.63
C ALA A 282 16.59 18.91 -9.11
N ALA A 283 16.95 17.75 -8.56
CA ALA A 283 17.38 17.61 -7.16
C ALA A 283 18.69 18.36 -6.93
N GLY A 284 18.61 19.48 -6.20
CA GLY A 284 19.73 20.41 -5.99
C GLY A 284 19.66 21.68 -6.83
N SER A 285 18.63 21.84 -7.67
CA SER A 285 18.33 23.12 -8.33
C SER A 285 17.26 23.89 -7.55
N ASP A 286 17.38 25.22 -7.52
CA ASP A 286 16.36 26.10 -6.93
C ASP A 286 15.11 26.26 -7.83
N ASN A 287 15.15 25.71 -9.06
CA ASN A 287 14.07 25.82 -10.03
C ASN A 287 13.07 24.66 -9.91
N VAL A 288 11.94 24.91 -9.26
CA VAL A 288 10.86 23.93 -9.06
C VAL A 288 9.94 23.74 -10.27
N THR A 289 10.04 24.58 -11.30
CA THR A 289 9.11 24.59 -12.45
C THR A 289 9.13 23.28 -13.25
N PRO A 290 10.30 22.71 -13.62
CA PRO A 290 10.37 21.45 -14.34
C PRO A 290 9.77 20.29 -13.54
N ILE A 291 9.98 20.25 -12.23
CA ILE A 291 9.43 19.20 -11.36
C ILE A 291 7.90 19.29 -11.32
N ARG A 292 7.32 20.50 -11.18
CA ARG A 292 5.86 20.70 -11.23
C ARG A 292 5.28 20.33 -12.60
N ALA A 293 5.98 20.62 -13.70
CA ALA A 293 5.58 20.20 -15.04
C ALA A 293 5.61 18.66 -15.17
N SER A 294 6.67 18.03 -14.67
CA SER A 294 6.83 16.58 -14.64
C SER A 294 5.74 15.89 -13.81
N ALA A 295 5.44 16.42 -12.63
CA ALA A 295 4.35 15.95 -11.77
C ALA A 295 2.99 15.99 -12.46
N ARG A 296 2.67 17.10 -13.14
CA ARG A 296 1.43 17.26 -13.91
C ARG A 296 1.35 16.27 -15.07
N ARG A 297 2.43 16.13 -15.85
CA ARG A 297 2.48 15.19 -16.97
C ARG A 297 2.29 13.74 -16.51
N MET A 298 2.97 13.35 -15.43
CA MET A 298 2.80 12.03 -14.82
C MET A 298 1.35 11.78 -14.39
N MET A 299 0.71 12.75 -13.74
CA MET A 299 -0.70 12.60 -13.33
C MET A 299 -1.64 12.48 -14.54
N ASN A 300 -1.43 13.25 -15.61
CA ASN A 300 -2.25 13.15 -16.82
C ASN A 300 -2.18 11.75 -17.45
N LEU A 301 -1.00 11.14 -17.49
CA LEU A 301 -0.81 9.78 -18.01
C LEU A 301 -1.50 8.72 -17.13
N ARG A 302 -1.44 8.89 -15.80
CA ARG A 302 -2.17 8.01 -14.86
C ARG A 302 -3.68 8.15 -14.99
N VAL A 303 -4.17 9.38 -15.15
CA VAL A 303 -5.59 9.66 -15.41
C VAL A 303 -6.04 9.03 -16.73
N ALA A 304 -5.19 9.01 -17.77
CA ALA A 304 -5.52 8.34 -19.03
C ALA A 304 -5.77 6.84 -18.85
N VAL A 305 -4.89 6.13 -18.13
CA VAL A 305 -5.09 4.70 -17.77
C VAL A 305 -6.39 4.51 -16.98
N ARG A 306 -6.61 5.36 -15.97
CA ARG A 306 -7.83 5.35 -15.15
C ARG A 306 -9.10 5.52 -15.98
N ASN A 307 -9.10 6.48 -16.90
CA ASN A 307 -10.27 6.81 -17.71
C ASN A 307 -10.63 5.65 -18.65
N ILE A 308 -9.64 4.96 -19.23
CA ILE A 308 -9.88 3.75 -20.04
C ILE A 308 -10.52 2.66 -19.18
N ASN A 309 -10.00 2.39 -17.98
CA ASN A 309 -10.60 1.41 -17.06
C ASN A 309 -12.05 1.79 -16.71
N GLN A 310 -12.32 3.07 -16.47
CA GLN A 310 -13.68 3.54 -16.14
C GLN A 310 -14.63 3.40 -17.33
N GLU A 311 -14.21 3.82 -18.52
CA GLU A 311 -14.97 3.73 -19.75
C GLU A 311 -15.37 2.28 -20.06
N TYR A 312 -14.41 1.36 -20.07
CA TYR A 312 -14.69 -0.05 -20.35
C TYR A 312 -15.43 -0.75 -19.23
N ALA A 313 -15.28 -0.34 -17.97
CA ALA A 313 -16.15 -0.83 -16.90
C ALA A 313 -17.61 -0.48 -17.19
N THR A 314 -17.90 0.76 -17.61
CA THR A 314 -19.27 1.18 -17.97
C THR A 314 -19.79 0.46 -19.21
N LEU A 315 -18.97 0.30 -20.26
CA LEU A 315 -19.36 -0.40 -21.49
C LEU A 315 -19.68 -1.87 -21.23
N ILE A 316 -18.79 -2.59 -20.54
CA ILE A 316 -19.00 -3.99 -20.16
C ILE A 316 -20.26 -4.11 -19.31
N GLU A 317 -20.43 -3.25 -18.32
CA GLU A 317 -21.62 -3.28 -17.48
C GLU A 317 -22.92 -3.11 -18.28
N SER A 318 -22.92 -2.25 -19.30
CA SER A 318 -24.12 -1.96 -20.11
C SER A 318 -24.60 -3.13 -20.98
N VAL A 319 -23.72 -4.08 -21.32
CA VAL A 319 -24.07 -5.27 -22.12
C VAL A 319 -24.43 -6.48 -21.25
N LEU A 320 -24.21 -6.41 -19.94
CA LEU A 320 -24.49 -7.50 -19.01
C LEU A 320 -25.96 -7.50 -18.57
N PRO A 321 -26.57 -8.69 -18.36
CA PRO A 321 -27.90 -8.79 -17.77
C PRO A 321 -27.95 -8.13 -16.38
N PRO A 322 -29.10 -7.58 -15.93
CA PRO A 322 -29.17 -6.74 -14.74
C PRO A 322 -28.59 -7.35 -13.45
N GLU A 323 -28.75 -8.66 -13.25
CA GLU A 323 -28.16 -9.35 -12.09
C GLU A 323 -26.63 -9.46 -12.20
N ILE A 324 -26.11 -9.83 -13.37
CA ILE A 324 -24.68 -9.95 -13.62
C ILE A 324 -24.01 -8.57 -13.58
N ALA A 325 -24.65 -7.56 -14.17
CA ALA A 325 -24.20 -6.17 -14.13
C ALA A 325 -24.06 -5.67 -12.68
N ARG A 326 -24.99 -6.00 -11.78
CA ARG A 326 -24.87 -5.67 -10.34
C ARG A 326 -23.66 -6.33 -9.69
N ARG A 327 -23.42 -7.63 -9.94
CA ARG A 327 -22.25 -8.35 -9.41
C ARG A 327 -20.94 -7.78 -9.97
N PHE A 328 -20.91 -7.49 -11.27
CA PHE A 328 -19.78 -6.84 -11.94
C PHE A 328 -19.47 -5.47 -11.34
N ARG A 329 -20.47 -4.60 -11.21
CA ARG A 329 -20.32 -3.28 -10.57
C ARG A 329 -19.81 -3.43 -9.14
N HIS A 330 -20.30 -4.41 -8.39
CA HIS A 330 -19.81 -4.69 -7.03
C HIS A 330 -18.32 -5.06 -7.03
N GLU A 331 -17.89 -6.00 -7.87
CA GLU A 331 -16.49 -6.41 -7.99
C GLU A 331 -15.57 -5.25 -8.44
N VAL A 332 -16.02 -4.43 -9.41
CA VAL A 332 -15.32 -3.21 -9.82
C VAL A 332 -15.13 -2.28 -8.62
N ASN A 333 -16.21 -2.00 -7.89
CA ASN A 333 -16.17 -1.08 -6.76
C ASN A 333 -15.26 -1.57 -5.63
N GLN A 334 -15.31 -2.87 -5.31
CA GLN A 334 -14.47 -3.48 -4.27
C GLN A 334 -12.97 -3.34 -4.57
N ARG A 335 -12.60 -3.54 -5.83
CA ARG A 335 -11.21 -3.46 -6.28
C ARG A 335 -10.72 -2.02 -6.45
N ALA A 336 -11.57 -1.14 -6.98
CA ALA A 336 -11.20 0.23 -7.28
C ALA A 336 -11.32 1.19 -6.09
N PHE A 337 -12.24 0.91 -5.17
CA PHE A 337 -12.55 1.78 -4.02
C PHE A 337 -12.61 1.02 -2.69
N PRO A 338 -11.56 0.24 -2.33
CA PRO A 338 -11.60 -0.63 -1.15
C PRO A 338 -11.89 0.13 0.15
N GLY A 339 -11.42 1.38 0.29
CA GLY A 339 -11.71 2.20 1.46
C GLY A 339 -13.19 2.60 1.62
N ILE A 340 -13.93 2.69 0.51
CA ILE A 340 -15.36 3.03 0.50
C ILE A 340 -16.21 1.77 0.72
N GLU A 341 -15.81 0.64 0.15
CA GLU A 341 -16.56 -0.60 0.24
C GLU A 341 -16.33 -1.36 1.55
N GLN A 342 -15.31 -0.98 2.34
CA GLN A 342 -15.11 -1.52 3.68
C GLN A 342 -16.35 -1.30 4.56
N PRO A 343 -16.79 -2.33 5.32
CA PRO A 343 -17.90 -2.22 6.25
C PRO A 343 -17.71 -1.05 7.21
N THR A 344 -18.76 -0.26 7.40
CA THR A 344 -18.75 0.83 8.38
C THR A 344 -18.83 0.28 9.82
N SER A 345 -18.56 1.13 10.81
CA SER A 345 -18.86 0.79 12.22
C SER A 345 -20.35 0.49 12.42
N ALA A 346 -21.22 1.25 11.76
CA ALA A 346 -22.66 1.04 11.78
C ALA A 346 -23.06 -0.32 11.22
N GLN A 347 -22.59 -0.70 10.03
CA GLN A 347 -22.86 -2.05 9.48
C GLN A 347 -22.42 -3.14 10.44
N ARG A 348 -21.23 -3.03 11.03
CA ARG A 348 -20.75 -4.02 12.01
C ARG A 348 -21.63 -4.08 13.25
N ALA A 349 -22.09 -2.93 13.76
CA ALA A 349 -22.96 -2.85 14.92
C ALA A 349 -24.35 -3.42 14.63
N ILE A 350 -24.96 -3.05 13.50
CA ILE A 350 -26.26 -3.58 13.02
C ILE A 350 -26.17 -5.11 12.86
N ASN A 351 -25.17 -5.60 12.14
CA ASN A 351 -24.98 -7.04 11.92
C ASN A 351 -24.72 -7.82 13.22
N ALA A 352 -24.05 -7.21 14.19
CA ALA A 352 -23.85 -7.82 15.50
C ALA A 352 -25.13 -7.82 16.33
N ALA A 353 -25.92 -6.75 16.27
CA ALA A 353 -27.19 -6.64 16.99
C ALA A 353 -28.20 -7.69 16.52
N LYS A 354 -28.27 -7.95 15.21
CA LYS A 354 -29.12 -9.03 14.63
C LYS A 354 -28.72 -10.44 15.05
N ARG A 355 -27.54 -10.62 15.65
CA ARG A 355 -27.00 -11.92 16.10
C ARG A 355 -27.02 -12.08 17.61
N LEU A 356 -27.64 -11.16 18.34
CA LEU A 356 -27.82 -11.30 19.78
C LEU A 356 -28.86 -12.39 20.05
N ASP A 357 -28.54 -13.31 20.95
CA ASP A 357 -29.40 -14.46 21.27
C ASP A 357 -30.66 -14.05 22.08
N ASP A 358 -30.64 -12.89 22.75
CA ASP A 358 -31.67 -12.40 23.67
C ASP A 358 -32.47 -11.22 23.11
N ILE A 359 -32.61 -11.12 21.78
CA ILE A 359 -33.36 -10.05 21.12
C ILE A 359 -34.85 -10.38 20.98
N THR A 360 -35.72 -9.38 21.16
CA THR A 360 -37.17 -9.55 20.90
C THR A 360 -37.47 -9.41 19.42
N ASP A 361 -38.59 -9.98 18.97
CA ASP A 361 -39.02 -9.88 17.57
C ASP A 361 -39.27 -8.42 17.16
N GLU A 362 -39.83 -7.60 18.06
CA GLU A 362 -40.04 -6.17 17.80
C GLU A 362 -38.71 -5.41 17.64
N ALA A 363 -37.70 -5.74 18.45
CA ALA A 363 -36.37 -5.16 18.33
C ALA A 363 -35.69 -5.59 17.02
N LEU A 364 -35.86 -6.85 16.61
CA LEU A 364 -35.33 -7.33 15.33
C LEU A 364 -35.97 -6.61 14.13
N ILE A 365 -37.30 -6.45 14.12
CA ILE A 365 -38.02 -5.68 13.08
C ILE A 365 -37.53 -4.22 13.05
N ALA A 366 -37.32 -3.60 14.20
CA ALA A 366 -36.79 -2.25 14.29
C ALA A 366 -35.36 -2.14 13.75
N ILE A 367 -34.50 -3.11 14.03
CA ILE A 367 -33.13 -3.17 13.50
C ILE A 367 -33.13 -3.39 11.98
N ASP A 368 -34.01 -4.24 11.45
CA ASP A 368 -34.13 -4.46 10.01
C ASP A 368 -34.54 -3.17 9.28
N ARG A 369 -35.44 -2.38 9.87
CA ARG A 369 -35.81 -1.06 9.33
C ARG A 369 -34.62 -0.08 9.34
N ILE A 370 -33.86 -0.05 10.44
CA ILE A 370 -32.63 0.75 10.57
C ILE A 370 -31.60 0.33 9.51
N GLU A 371 -31.42 -0.97 9.29
CA GLU A 371 -30.50 -1.51 8.29
C GLU A 371 -30.87 -1.08 6.88
N GLU A 372 -32.15 -1.21 6.50
CA GLU A 372 -32.61 -0.88 5.16
C GLU A 372 -32.42 0.61 4.86
N GLU A 373 -32.85 1.47 5.78
CA GLU A 373 -32.68 2.93 5.65
C GLU A 373 -31.20 3.30 5.57
N PHE A 374 -30.37 2.72 6.44
CA PHE A 374 -28.94 2.94 6.45
C PHE A 374 -28.29 2.53 5.13
N ARG A 375 -28.64 1.36 4.59
CA ARG A 375 -28.08 0.82 3.36
C ARG A 375 -28.37 1.70 2.16
N GLN A 376 -29.61 2.18 2.03
CA GLN A 376 -30.01 3.06 0.92
C GLN A 376 -29.24 4.39 0.95
N GLN A 377 -29.18 5.03 2.11
CA GLN A 377 -28.47 6.30 2.26
C GLN A 377 -26.94 6.17 2.19
N LEU A 378 -26.38 5.06 2.69
CA LEU A 378 -24.96 4.76 2.55
C LEU A 378 -24.58 4.57 1.07
N ALA A 379 -25.42 3.93 0.26
CA ALA A 379 -25.17 3.75 -1.16
C ALA A 379 -25.02 5.10 -1.90
N LEU A 380 -25.91 6.06 -1.62
CA LEU A 380 -25.84 7.41 -2.17
C LEU A 380 -24.55 8.13 -1.77
N ARG A 381 -24.20 8.09 -0.48
CA ARG A 381 -22.97 8.71 0.04
C ARG A 381 -21.69 8.07 -0.50
N ASN A 382 -21.70 6.76 -0.67
CA ASN A 382 -20.57 6.05 -1.27
C ASN A 382 -20.38 6.49 -2.73
N GLU A 383 -21.46 6.73 -3.47
CA GLU A 383 -21.40 7.27 -4.84
C GLU A 383 -20.82 8.68 -4.87
N GLU A 384 -21.29 9.57 -3.98
CA GLU A 384 -20.72 10.92 -3.84
C GLU A 384 -19.23 10.88 -3.49
N LEU A 385 -18.82 9.98 -2.60
CA LEU A 385 -17.43 9.82 -2.19
C LEU A 385 -16.54 9.26 -3.31
N ARG A 386 -17.07 8.35 -4.14
CA ARG A 386 -16.39 7.89 -5.37
C ARG A 386 -16.18 9.05 -6.33
N ALA A 387 -17.22 9.87 -6.58
CA ALA A 387 -17.12 11.05 -7.43
C ALA A 387 -16.08 12.06 -6.90
N LEU A 388 -16.04 12.29 -5.58
CA LEU A 388 -15.04 13.13 -4.94
C LEU A 388 -13.61 12.59 -5.11
N LEU A 389 -13.40 11.29 -4.93
CA LEU A 389 -12.10 10.65 -5.19
C LEU A 389 -11.67 10.87 -6.63
N LEU A 390 -12.51 10.50 -7.60
CA LEU A 390 -12.18 10.63 -9.02
C LEU A 390 -11.81 12.07 -9.41
N ARG A 391 -12.47 13.06 -8.82
CA ARG A 391 -12.24 14.49 -9.06
C ARG A 391 -10.94 15.01 -8.42
N HIS A 392 -10.66 14.66 -7.16
CA HIS A 392 -9.64 15.35 -6.36
C HIS A 392 -8.37 14.53 -6.08
N GLU A 393 -8.42 13.21 -6.25
CA GLU A 393 -7.28 12.32 -6.02
C GLU A 393 -6.06 12.62 -6.92
N PRO A 394 -6.20 12.94 -8.23
CA PRO A 394 -5.04 13.28 -9.06
C PRO A 394 -4.24 14.48 -8.53
N ASP A 395 -4.93 15.52 -8.07
CA ASP A 395 -4.27 16.69 -7.48
C ASP A 395 -3.63 16.36 -6.14
N ARG A 396 -4.27 15.51 -5.33
CA ARG A 396 -3.71 15.05 -4.06
C ARG A 396 -2.42 14.27 -4.27
N GLU A 397 -2.38 13.37 -5.25
CA GLU A 397 -1.18 12.60 -5.57
C GLU A 397 -0.11 13.46 -6.25
N ARG A 398 -0.48 14.45 -7.07
CA ARG A 398 0.45 15.47 -7.60
C ARG A 398 1.16 16.21 -6.47
N VAL A 399 0.40 16.73 -5.50
CA VAL A 399 0.97 17.46 -4.35
C VAL A 399 1.87 16.56 -3.52
N ARG A 400 1.50 15.28 -3.33
CA ARG A 400 2.38 14.29 -2.67
C ARG A 400 3.69 14.08 -3.41
N PHE A 401 3.62 13.98 -4.74
CA PHE A 401 4.80 13.85 -5.59
C PHE A 401 5.71 15.09 -5.49
N GLU A 402 5.14 16.30 -5.54
CA GLU A 402 5.86 17.56 -5.35
C GLU A 402 6.52 17.64 -3.96
N HIS A 403 5.77 17.28 -2.89
CA HIS A 403 6.29 17.21 -1.53
C HIS A 403 7.43 16.20 -1.38
N ALA A 404 7.35 15.05 -2.04
CA ALA A 404 8.41 14.05 -2.05
C ALA A 404 9.65 14.50 -2.84
N ALA A 405 9.49 15.44 -3.78
CA ALA A 405 10.57 16.14 -4.44
C ALA A 405 11.08 17.37 -3.67
N GLY A 406 10.62 17.58 -2.42
CA GLY A 406 11.05 18.68 -1.57
C GLY A 406 10.36 20.02 -1.85
N ILE A 407 9.44 20.07 -2.82
CA ILE A 407 8.66 21.26 -3.14
C ILE A 407 7.53 21.39 -2.13
N ARG A 408 7.39 22.57 -1.53
CA ARG A 408 6.27 22.90 -0.66
C ARG A 408 5.54 24.10 -1.22
N ASP A 409 4.23 24.16 -0.97
CA ASP A 409 3.49 25.40 -1.16
C ASP A 409 3.90 26.40 -0.07
N GLU A 410 4.08 27.66 -0.47
CA GLU A 410 4.48 28.78 0.40
C GLU A 410 3.48 29.03 1.55
N SER A 411 2.24 28.56 1.41
CA SER A 411 1.18 28.82 2.36
C SER A 411 1.28 28.01 3.65
N GLY A 412 2.01 26.88 3.67
CA GLY A 412 2.15 26.01 4.86
C GLY A 412 0.84 25.48 5.46
N GLN A 413 -0.31 25.84 4.89
CA GLN A 413 -1.63 25.50 5.37
C GLN A 413 -2.00 24.09 4.90
N THR A 414 -2.54 23.30 5.82
CA THR A 414 -3.21 22.06 5.46
C THR A 414 -4.43 22.45 4.65
N ARG A 415 -4.34 22.45 3.32
CA ARG A 415 -5.49 22.65 2.44
C ARG A 415 -6.58 21.65 2.86
N ASP A 416 -7.79 22.13 3.10
CA ASP A 416 -8.91 21.25 3.40
C ASP A 416 -9.05 20.24 2.25
N ASP A 417 -8.81 18.96 2.57
CA ASP A 417 -8.84 17.86 1.62
C ASP A 417 -10.30 17.34 1.54
N PRO A 418 -11.03 17.61 0.44
CA PRO A 418 -12.43 17.22 0.31
C PRO A 418 -12.63 15.71 0.45
N ILE A 419 -11.63 14.91 0.07
CA ILE A 419 -11.66 13.45 0.22
C ILE A 419 -11.67 13.10 1.71
N THR A 420 -10.74 13.68 2.48
CA THR A 420 -10.66 13.47 3.93
C THR A 420 -11.92 13.97 4.65
N GLN A 421 -12.54 15.05 4.17
CA GLN A 421 -13.84 15.49 4.69
C GLN A 421 -14.95 14.48 4.36
N GLY A 422 -15.07 14.02 3.12
CA GLY A 422 -16.09 13.03 2.72
C GLY A 422 -15.99 11.71 3.51
N PHE A 423 -14.79 11.21 3.80
CA PHE A 423 -14.61 10.04 4.67
C PHE A 423 -15.03 10.31 6.13
N ARG A 424 -14.78 11.52 6.64
CA ARG A 424 -15.27 11.92 7.97
C ARG A 424 -16.79 11.99 7.99
N ASP A 425 -17.41 12.59 6.98
CA ASP A 425 -18.86 12.71 6.88
C ASP A 425 -19.53 11.33 6.77
N ARG A 426 -18.93 10.39 6.03
CA ARG A 426 -19.35 8.98 5.96
C ARG A 426 -19.26 8.30 7.33
N HIS A 427 -18.20 8.56 8.09
CA HIS A 427 -18.03 7.99 9.43
C HIS A 427 -19.07 8.55 10.42
N GLU A 428 -19.23 9.88 10.47
CA GLU A 428 -20.20 10.55 11.35
C GLU A 428 -21.63 10.13 11.05
N PHE A 429 -21.95 9.91 9.77
CA PHE A 429 -23.24 9.39 9.35
C PHE A 429 -23.55 8.02 9.93
N GLY A 430 -22.61 7.07 9.88
CA GLY A 430 -22.77 5.78 10.54
C GLY A 430 -23.02 5.92 12.04
N GLY A 431 -22.39 6.90 12.69
CA GLY A 431 -22.61 7.20 14.11
C GLY A 431 -24.08 7.48 14.47
N ARG A 432 -24.86 8.09 13.56
CA ARG A 432 -26.28 8.37 13.80
C ARG A 432 -27.12 7.10 13.88
N TYR A 433 -26.86 6.12 13.02
CA TYR A 433 -27.56 4.83 13.02
C TYR A 433 -27.13 3.94 14.19
N VAL A 434 -25.88 4.06 14.64
CA VAL A 434 -25.43 3.44 15.89
C VAL A 434 -26.20 4.00 17.08
N GLU A 435 -26.48 5.31 17.12
CA GLU A 435 -27.31 5.88 18.20
C GLU A 435 -28.78 5.45 18.10
N GLN A 436 -29.32 5.24 16.90
CA GLN A 436 -30.66 4.66 16.75
C GLN A 436 -30.72 3.22 17.30
N LEU A 437 -29.71 2.38 17.04
CA LEU A 437 -29.63 1.04 17.64
C LEU A 437 -29.67 1.10 19.17
N ARG A 438 -29.06 2.13 19.78
CA ARG A 438 -29.08 2.33 21.23
C ARG A 438 -30.48 2.51 21.80
N SER A 439 -31.40 3.08 21.02
CA SER A 439 -32.79 3.30 21.43
C SER A 439 -33.65 2.03 21.35
N VAL A 440 -33.21 1.04 20.56
CA VAL A 440 -33.92 -0.23 20.34
C VAL A 440 -33.40 -1.33 21.27
N LEU A 441 -32.10 -1.31 21.59
CA LEU A 441 -31.44 -2.32 22.40
C LEU A 441 -31.38 -1.93 23.88
N THR A 442 -31.31 -2.94 24.76
CA THR A 442 -30.98 -2.68 26.17
C THR A 442 -29.55 -2.12 26.30
N PRO A 443 -29.23 -1.38 27.36
CA PRO A 443 -27.87 -0.87 27.59
C PRO A 443 -26.80 -1.98 27.62
N GLN A 444 -27.15 -3.16 28.13
CA GLN A 444 -26.29 -4.34 28.19
C GLN A 444 -26.00 -4.88 26.79
N GLN A 445 -27.05 -5.11 25.98
CA GLN A 445 -26.92 -5.55 24.59
C GLN A 445 -26.14 -4.54 23.74
N PHE A 446 -26.40 -3.25 23.91
CA PHE A 446 -25.69 -2.21 23.16
C PHE A 446 -24.19 -2.17 23.51
N ALA A 447 -23.83 -2.43 24.77
CA ALA A 447 -22.43 -2.44 25.22
C ALA A 447 -21.60 -3.62 24.69
N THR A 448 -22.24 -4.67 24.17
CA THR A 448 -21.54 -5.82 23.55
C THR A 448 -21.24 -5.60 22.07
N LEU A 449 -21.83 -4.58 21.43
CA LEU A 449 -21.68 -4.33 20.00
C LEU A 449 -20.27 -3.83 19.62
N PRO A 450 -19.72 -4.26 18.47
CA PRO A 450 -18.42 -3.82 17.99
C PRO A 450 -18.44 -2.35 17.57
N GLY A 451 -17.42 -1.58 17.95
CA GLY A 451 -17.25 -0.19 17.51
C GLY A 451 -18.17 0.81 18.20
N VAL A 452 -19.10 0.34 19.04
CA VAL A 452 -19.80 1.14 20.03
C VAL A 452 -18.83 1.31 21.19
N GLY A 453 -18.40 2.55 21.46
CA GLY A 453 -17.40 2.79 22.49
C GLY A 453 -17.81 2.13 23.80
N ARG A 454 -17.02 1.14 24.26
CA ARG A 454 -16.96 0.84 25.69
C ARG A 454 -16.78 2.22 26.34
N PRO A 455 -17.65 2.66 27.27
CA PRO A 455 -17.30 3.80 28.08
C PRO A 455 -15.89 3.51 28.58
N ALA A 456 -15.00 4.50 28.47
CA ALA A 456 -13.73 4.44 29.16
C ALA A 456 -14.08 4.42 30.66
N ILE A 457 -14.50 3.26 31.15
CA ILE A 457 -14.51 2.93 32.56
C ILE A 457 -13.06 3.23 32.91
N LYS A 458 -12.88 4.27 33.70
CA LYS A 458 -11.67 4.50 34.47
C LYS A 458 -11.57 3.30 35.42
N SER A 459 -11.27 2.13 34.88
CA SER A 459 -10.89 1.01 35.67
C SER A 459 -9.54 1.43 36.20
N LYS A 460 -9.52 1.83 37.48
CA LYS A 460 -8.37 1.60 38.36
C LYS A 460 -8.18 0.07 38.51
N SER A 461 -8.07 -0.62 37.38
CA SER A 461 -7.70 -2.01 37.25
C SER A 461 -6.34 -1.97 36.58
N ARG A 462 -5.36 -2.07 37.46
CA ARG A 462 -4.03 -2.60 37.25
C ARG A 462 -4.05 -3.78 36.24
N ARG A 463 -3.94 -3.46 34.95
CA ARG A 463 -3.15 -4.24 34.00
C ARG A 463 -1.79 -3.53 33.98
N GLN A 464 -0.75 -3.90 34.75
CA GLN A 464 -0.11 -5.22 34.73
C GLN A 464 -0.58 -6.06 33.56
N THR A 465 -0.24 -5.58 32.36
CA THR A 465 0.25 -6.51 31.35
C THR A 465 1.42 -7.22 32.01
N THR A 466 1.16 -8.40 32.56
CA THR A 466 2.17 -9.45 32.55
C THR A 466 2.60 -9.57 31.09
N LYS A 467 3.71 -8.91 30.76
CA LYS A 467 4.64 -9.47 29.79
C LYS A 467 4.72 -10.96 30.15
N PRO A 468 4.66 -11.90 29.19
CA PRO A 468 5.31 -13.17 29.48
C PRO A 468 6.72 -12.78 29.92
N SER A 469 7.08 -13.16 31.14
CA SER A 469 8.41 -12.95 31.67
C SER A 469 9.38 -13.80 30.86
N GLY A 470 9.65 -13.39 29.62
CA GLY A 470 10.94 -13.61 29.02
C GLY A 470 11.87 -12.72 29.81
N ALA A 471 12.76 -13.36 30.56
CA ALA A 471 13.87 -12.72 31.25
C ALA A 471 14.45 -11.63 30.34
N SER A 472 14.69 -10.43 30.88
CA SER A 472 15.27 -9.37 30.05
C SER A 472 16.59 -9.88 29.48
N LYS A 473 17.00 -9.41 28.31
CA LYS A 473 18.29 -9.79 27.72
C LYS A 473 19.45 -9.58 28.72
N ALA A 474 19.32 -8.64 29.65
CA ALA A 474 20.27 -8.41 30.74
C ALA A 474 20.20 -9.49 31.83
N ASP A 475 19.00 -9.97 32.21
CA ASP A 475 18.84 -11.07 33.18
C ASP A 475 19.30 -12.42 32.62
N LEU A 476 19.03 -12.68 31.34
CA LEU A 476 19.55 -13.86 30.63
C LEU A 476 21.07 -13.77 30.42
N MET A 477 21.64 -12.58 30.25
CA MET A 477 23.09 -12.45 30.12
C MET A 477 23.77 -12.68 31.49
N GLY A 478 23.22 -12.13 32.58
CA GLY A 478 23.74 -12.35 33.94
C GLY A 478 23.58 -13.78 34.48
N GLN A 479 22.67 -14.60 33.94
CA GLN A 479 22.55 -16.02 34.32
C GLN A 479 23.65 -16.90 33.70
N PHE A 480 24.20 -16.49 32.56
CA PHE A 480 25.14 -17.30 31.79
C PHE A 480 26.57 -16.74 31.83
N ASP A 481 26.74 -15.47 32.20
CA ASP A 481 28.03 -14.83 32.52
C ASP A 481 28.51 -15.31 33.91
N LYS A 482 29.17 -16.47 33.94
CA LYS A 482 29.66 -17.10 35.18
C LYS A 482 30.94 -16.45 35.67
N ASN A 483 31.69 -15.81 34.78
CA ASN A 483 32.94 -15.16 35.12
C ASN A 483 32.74 -13.69 35.58
N GLY A 484 31.55 -13.12 35.37
CA GLY A 484 31.13 -11.80 35.83
C GLY A 484 31.77 -10.65 35.06
N ASP A 485 32.23 -10.88 33.82
CA ASP A 485 32.99 -9.90 33.04
C ASP A 485 32.09 -8.98 32.19
N GLY A 486 30.77 -9.19 32.22
CA GLY A 486 29.78 -8.41 31.48
C GLY A 486 29.69 -8.79 30.00
N ARG A 487 30.38 -9.84 29.57
CA ARG A 487 30.34 -10.45 28.24
C ARG A 487 30.14 -11.96 28.40
N LEU A 488 29.78 -12.63 27.30
CA LEU A 488 29.66 -14.09 27.31
C LEU A 488 30.80 -14.67 26.50
N ASP A 489 31.57 -15.56 27.11
CA ASP A 489 32.57 -16.33 26.39
C ASP A 489 31.92 -17.34 25.42
N GLU A 490 32.73 -18.10 24.71
CA GLU A 490 32.21 -19.08 23.74
C GLU A 490 31.40 -20.21 24.40
N ARG A 491 31.81 -20.67 25.58
CA ARG A 491 31.12 -21.73 26.33
C ARG A 491 29.80 -21.23 26.92
N GLU A 492 29.77 -19.99 27.39
CA GLU A 492 28.58 -19.35 27.94
C GLU A 492 27.56 -19.00 26.85
N ARG A 493 28.05 -18.60 25.66
CA ARG A 493 27.20 -18.40 24.48
C ARG A 493 26.54 -19.69 24.01
N ASP A 494 27.26 -20.81 24.03
CA ASP A 494 26.69 -22.11 23.64
C ASP A 494 25.64 -22.59 24.63
N ALA A 495 25.87 -22.38 25.93
CA ALA A 495 24.89 -22.65 26.98
C ALA A 495 23.61 -21.80 26.82
N LEU A 496 23.76 -20.52 26.48
CA LEU A 496 22.64 -19.62 26.20
C LEU A 496 21.85 -20.07 24.96
N ARG A 497 22.52 -20.48 23.88
CA ARG A 497 21.86 -20.97 22.66
C ARG A 497 21.06 -22.24 22.93
N ALA A 498 21.63 -23.19 23.67
CA ALA A 498 20.94 -24.42 24.05
C ALA A 498 19.67 -24.13 24.87
N HIS A 499 19.74 -23.17 25.80
CA HIS A 499 18.60 -22.75 26.61
C HIS A 499 17.47 -22.13 25.76
N ILE A 500 17.80 -21.27 24.79
CA ILE A 500 16.82 -20.63 23.91
C ILE A 500 16.12 -21.67 23.01
N ILE A 501 16.87 -22.63 22.46
CA ILE A 501 16.31 -23.71 21.63
C ILE A 501 15.36 -24.60 22.44
N ALA A 502 15.67 -24.87 23.71
CA ALA A 502 14.83 -25.65 24.61
C ALA A 502 13.51 -24.93 24.97
N GLU A 503 13.52 -23.61 25.16
CA GLU A 503 12.31 -22.83 25.39
C GLU A 503 11.42 -22.72 24.14
N GLN A 504 12.01 -22.53 22.96
CA GLN A 504 11.25 -22.45 21.71
C GLN A 504 10.48 -23.74 21.39
N ARG A 505 11.01 -24.91 21.78
CA ARG A 505 10.30 -26.19 21.65
C ARG A 505 9.13 -26.37 22.63
N LYS A 506 9.10 -25.64 23.75
CA LYS A 506 8.01 -25.70 24.74
C LYS A 506 6.86 -24.73 24.46
N GLY A 507 7.07 -23.71 23.63
CA GLY A 507 6.07 -22.67 23.33
C GLY A 507 5.27 -22.84 22.04
N GLY A 508 5.44 -23.95 21.32
CA GLY A 508 4.84 -24.19 19.98
C GLY A 508 3.78 -25.29 19.90
N GLY A 509 3.11 -25.62 21.03
CA GLY A 509 2.02 -26.61 21.10
C GLY A 509 0.64 -25.98 21.15
#